data_AF-A0A2E2QXD9-F1
#
_entry.id   AF-A0A2E2QXD9-F1
#
_cell.length_a   1.000
_cell.length_b   1.000
_cell.length_c   1.000
_cell.angle_alpha   90.00
_cell.angle_beta   90.00
_cell.angle_gamma   90.00
#
_symmetry.space_group_name_H-M   'P 1'
#
loop_
_entity.id
_entity.type
_entity.pdbx_description
1 polymer ?
#
loop_
_entity_poly.entity_id
_entity_poly.type
_entity_poly.pdbx_seq_one_letter_code
_entity_poly.pdbx_strand_id
1 'polypeptide(L)'
;MGRIEFQKDCLYQGIVSHSRLEPFRHSFKYKLTYFWFDIKNFKKFFLFRKNKFSLFSFFENDHGPKKSKEYFDKILKNKLKEEITESIDYIKGLCLPRVLGYVFNPISIFVCYNKKKQAKVIIFEVSNTFNERHAYFCYINKNSKEFSMKKAFYVSPFFKVEGKYKINFSIDRHLVNLFIIYELKKKKVFEASFKGRAMNISEINLFKIFLLRLFQNLKVTFGIYFQALKLFLKGASYKSKPLKNKKFFTIINKDE
;
A
#
# COMPACT_ATOMS: atom_id res chain seq x y z
N MET A 1 2.07 -17.73 17.59
CA MET A 1 0.95 -17.14 16.83
C MET A 1 1.53 -16.37 15.65
N GLY A 2 0.98 -16.61 14.45
CA GLY A 2 1.54 -16.08 13.20
C GLY A 2 1.43 -14.56 13.13
N ARG A 3 2.44 -13.90 12.54
CA ARG A 3 2.45 -12.44 12.39
C ARG A 3 1.27 -11.90 11.55
N ILE A 4 0.67 -12.75 10.73
CA ILE A 4 -0.41 -12.37 9.81
C ILE A 4 -1.63 -13.22 10.14
N GLU A 5 -2.48 -12.70 11.00
CA GLU A 5 -3.71 -13.36 11.42
C GLU A 5 -4.87 -13.00 10.47
N PHE A 6 -5.86 -13.88 10.36
CA PHE A 6 -7.08 -13.56 9.65
C PHE A 6 -7.96 -12.65 10.49
N GLN A 7 -8.27 -11.46 9.98
CA GLN A 7 -9.06 -10.46 10.70
C GLN A 7 -10.34 -10.09 9.96
N LYS A 8 -11.38 -9.75 10.74
CA LYS A 8 -12.63 -9.18 10.23
C LYS A 8 -12.34 -7.81 9.58
N ASP A 9 -13.27 -7.35 8.76
CA ASP A 9 -13.16 -6.04 8.12
C ASP A 9 -13.08 -4.93 9.18
N CYS A 10 -12.09 -4.05 9.03
CA CYS A 10 -11.83 -2.97 9.97
C CYS A 10 -11.02 -1.85 9.30
N LEU A 11 -10.79 -0.78 10.06
CA LEU A 11 -9.95 0.35 9.70
C LEU A 11 -8.73 0.33 10.60
N TYR A 12 -7.55 0.65 10.07
CA TYR A 12 -6.33 0.82 10.85
C TYR A 12 -5.92 2.29 10.83
N GLN A 13 -6.16 2.99 11.94
CA GLN A 13 -5.75 4.38 12.09
C GLN A 13 -4.38 4.43 12.75
N GLY A 14 -3.44 5.15 12.13
CA GLY A 14 -2.05 5.08 12.53
C GLY A 14 -1.18 6.23 12.07
N ILE A 15 0.12 6.05 12.31
CA ILE A 15 1.16 6.98 11.92
C ILE A 15 2.05 6.30 10.89
N VAL A 16 2.26 6.98 9.76
CA VAL A 16 3.31 6.67 8.81
C VAL A 16 4.54 7.50 9.19
N SER A 17 5.70 6.87 9.24
CA SER A 17 6.98 7.55 9.38
C SER A 17 7.88 7.21 8.21
N HIS A 18 8.57 8.19 7.66
CA HIS A 18 9.62 8.03 6.66
C HIS A 18 10.90 8.64 7.18
N SER A 19 12.01 7.94 6.99
CA SER A 19 13.34 8.38 7.35
C SER A 19 14.29 8.06 6.20
N ARG A 20 14.76 9.08 5.51
CA ARG A 20 15.90 8.99 4.60
C ARG A 20 17.17 9.19 5.41
N LEU A 21 18.13 8.28 5.25
CA LEU A 21 19.41 8.33 5.95
C LEU A 21 20.52 8.89 5.05
N GLU A 22 20.43 8.66 3.74
CA GLU A 22 21.42 9.04 2.73
C GLU A 22 20.75 9.65 1.48
N PRO A 23 21.40 10.61 0.78
CA PRO A 23 22.63 11.31 1.16
C PRO A 23 22.42 12.38 2.24
N PHE A 24 21.17 12.76 2.50
CA PHE A 24 20.79 13.72 3.53
C PHE A 24 19.78 13.09 4.47
N ARG A 25 20.00 13.27 5.78
CA ARG A 25 19.04 12.84 6.79
C ARG A 25 17.79 13.69 6.73
N HIS A 26 16.66 13.06 6.45
CA HIS A 26 15.37 13.72 6.48
C HIS A 26 14.30 12.74 6.93
N SER A 27 13.54 13.15 7.94
CA SER A 27 12.47 12.33 8.50
C SER A 27 11.19 13.13 8.66
N PHE A 28 10.07 12.49 8.38
CA PHE A 28 8.76 13.08 8.59
C PHE A 28 7.74 12.01 9.00
N LYS A 29 6.68 12.45 9.66
CA LYS A 29 5.59 11.59 10.12
C LYS A 29 4.25 12.21 9.78
N TYR A 30 3.29 11.39 9.42
CA TYR A 30 1.92 11.83 9.17
C TYR A 30 0.91 10.76 9.57
N LYS A 31 -0.28 11.19 9.97
CA LYS A 31 -1.36 10.26 10.29
C LYS A 31 -1.96 9.72 9.00
N LEU A 32 -2.33 8.44 8.98
CA LEU A 32 -3.03 7.81 7.86
C LEU A 32 -4.04 6.78 8.39
N THR A 33 -5.07 6.48 7.60
CA THR A 33 -6.03 5.42 7.94
C THR A 33 -6.13 4.44 6.79
N TYR A 34 -5.69 3.21 7.00
CA TYR A 34 -5.81 2.12 6.04
C TYR A 34 -7.13 1.37 6.22
N PHE A 35 -7.68 0.87 5.12
CA PHE A 35 -8.87 0.03 5.12
C PHE A 35 -8.44 -1.42 4.97
N TRP A 36 -8.97 -2.30 5.82
CA TRP A 36 -8.76 -3.75 5.77
C TRP A 36 -10.09 -4.45 5.50
N PHE A 37 -10.24 -5.06 4.33
CA PHE A 37 -11.49 -5.67 3.90
C PHE A 37 -11.28 -6.81 2.90
N ASP A 38 -12.30 -7.66 2.74
CA ASP A 38 -12.29 -8.70 1.70
C ASP A 38 -12.58 -8.10 0.32
N ILE A 39 -11.67 -8.28 -0.63
CA ILE A 39 -11.86 -7.75 -1.99
C ILE A 39 -12.89 -8.57 -2.79
N LYS A 40 -13.07 -9.85 -2.46
CA LYS A 40 -14.01 -10.76 -3.11
C LYS A 40 -15.38 -10.65 -2.46
N ASN A 41 -15.44 -10.84 -1.14
CA ASN A 41 -16.65 -10.78 -0.33
C ASN A 41 -16.84 -9.40 0.29
N PHE A 42 -16.88 -8.37 -0.56
CA PHE A 42 -16.92 -6.97 -0.12
C PHE A 42 -18.20 -6.64 0.65
N LYS A 43 -18.07 -6.27 1.93
CA LYS A 43 -19.20 -5.75 2.72
C LYS A 43 -19.54 -4.34 2.28
N LYS A 44 -20.76 -4.14 1.79
CA LYS A 44 -21.24 -2.83 1.32
C LYS A 44 -21.58 -1.92 2.50
N PHE A 45 -21.10 -0.68 2.43
CA PHE A 45 -21.48 0.44 3.28
C PHE A 45 -22.07 1.55 2.39
N PHE A 46 -22.82 2.47 2.96
CA PHE A 46 -23.31 3.65 2.26
C PHE A 46 -22.13 4.55 1.86
N LEU A 47 -21.23 4.85 2.81
CA LEU A 47 -20.06 5.69 2.59
C LEU A 47 -18.84 4.97 2.01
N PHE A 48 -18.84 3.63 1.96
CA PHE A 48 -17.75 2.84 1.37
C PHE A 48 -18.27 1.78 0.39
N ARG A 49 -18.00 1.99 -0.91
CA ARG A 49 -18.47 1.13 -2.00
C ARG A 49 -17.34 0.57 -2.85
N LYS A 50 -17.63 -0.54 -3.54
CA LYS A 50 -16.75 -1.19 -4.51
C LYS A 50 -17.17 -0.84 -5.94
N ASN A 51 -16.22 -0.46 -6.79
CA ASN A 51 -16.37 -0.10 -8.21
C ASN A 51 -17.51 0.92 -8.48
N LYS A 52 -17.82 1.76 -7.49
CA LYS A 52 -18.86 2.79 -7.56
C LYS A 52 -18.44 4.01 -6.75
N PHE A 53 -18.79 5.19 -7.24
CA PHE A 53 -18.55 6.44 -6.53
C PHE A 53 -19.31 6.49 -5.20
N SER A 54 -18.61 6.93 -4.17
CA SER A 54 -19.06 7.20 -2.80
C SER A 54 -17.99 8.02 -2.07
N LEU A 55 -18.23 8.35 -0.81
CA LEU A 55 -17.27 9.10 0.01
C LEU A 55 -15.90 8.40 0.01
N PHE A 56 -15.90 7.09 0.27
CA PHE A 56 -14.78 6.19 0.06
C PHE A 56 -15.12 5.18 -1.02
N SER A 57 -14.24 4.93 -1.98
CA SER A 57 -14.50 3.95 -3.04
C SER A 57 -13.29 3.07 -3.31
N PHE A 58 -13.47 1.76 -3.23
CA PHE A 58 -12.48 0.81 -3.73
C PHE A 58 -12.77 0.52 -5.19
N PHE A 59 -11.91 0.98 -6.10
CA PHE A 59 -11.97 0.61 -7.51
C PHE A 59 -10.88 -0.40 -7.81
N GLU A 60 -11.26 -1.54 -8.38
CA GLU A 60 -10.29 -2.58 -8.76
C GLU A 60 -9.32 -2.09 -9.84
N ASN A 61 -9.75 -1.15 -10.69
CA ASN A 61 -8.89 -0.53 -11.69
C ASN A 61 -7.75 0.30 -11.07
N ASP A 62 -7.84 0.66 -9.79
CA ASP A 62 -6.74 1.30 -9.05
C ASP A 62 -5.62 0.33 -8.67
N HIS A 63 -5.84 -0.96 -8.89
CA HIS A 63 -4.90 -2.04 -8.61
C HIS A 63 -4.54 -2.81 -9.89
N GLY A 64 -3.51 -3.65 -9.82
CA GLY A 64 -3.08 -4.49 -10.93
C GLY A 64 -2.29 -3.76 -12.03
N PRO A 65 -2.00 -4.44 -13.15
CA PRO A 65 -1.38 -3.82 -14.32
C PRO A 65 -2.19 -2.62 -14.81
N LYS A 66 -1.51 -1.52 -15.18
CA LYS A 66 -2.18 -0.37 -15.80
C LYS A 66 -2.72 -0.78 -17.18
N LYS A 67 -3.91 -0.26 -17.53
CA LYS A 67 -4.66 -0.56 -18.76
C LYS A 67 -5.12 -2.02 -18.89
N SER A 68 -5.20 -2.77 -17.80
CA SER A 68 -5.91 -4.06 -17.81
C SER A 68 -7.39 -3.86 -18.14
N LYS A 69 -7.94 -4.74 -18.98
CA LYS A 69 -9.40 -4.87 -19.19
C LYS A 69 -10.06 -5.73 -18.11
N GLU A 70 -9.27 -6.49 -17.36
CA GLU A 70 -9.75 -7.36 -16.29
C GLU A 70 -9.72 -6.65 -14.93
N TYR A 71 -10.71 -6.97 -14.10
CA TYR A 71 -10.72 -6.56 -12.69
C TYR A 71 -9.60 -7.24 -11.91
N PHE A 72 -9.11 -6.54 -10.89
CA PHE A 72 -7.97 -6.97 -10.10
C PHE A 72 -8.20 -8.30 -9.39
N ASP A 73 -9.42 -8.59 -8.93
CA ASP A 73 -9.73 -9.88 -8.32
C ASP A 73 -9.49 -11.06 -9.28
N LYS A 74 -9.81 -10.91 -10.57
CA LYS A 74 -9.60 -11.92 -11.61
C LYS A 74 -8.11 -12.10 -11.90
N ILE A 75 -7.37 -11.00 -12.00
CA ILE A 75 -5.92 -11.02 -12.19
C ILE A 75 -5.25 -11.77 -11.04
N LEU A 76 -5.64 -11.47 -9.80
CA LEU A 76 -5.13 -12.17 -8.62
C LEU A 76 -5.51 -13.66 -8.64
N LYS A 77 -6.75 -14.00 -8.95
CA LYS A 77 -7.20 -15.39 -9.06
C LYS A 77 -6.37 -16.18 -10.08
N ASN A 78 -6.12 -15.62 -11.26
CA ASN A 78 -5.32 -16.26 -12.30
C ASN A 78 -3.88 -16.44 -11.83
N LYS A 79 -3.27 -15.38 -11.29
CA LYS A 79 -1.90 -15.43 -10.75
C LYS A 79 -1.76 -16.46 -9.63
N LEU A 80 -2.74 -16.55 -8.72
CA LEU A 80 -2.74 -17.53 -7.64
C LEU A 80 -2.85 -18.96 -8.20
N LYS A 81 -3.71 -19.22 -9.19
CA LYS A 81 -3.81 -20.55 -9.82
C LYS A 81 -2.51 -21.00 -10.49
N GLU A 82 -1.72 -20.07 -11.03
CA GLU A 82 -0.41 -20.36 -11.62
C GLU A 82 0.65 -20.70 -10.57
N GLU A 83 0.56 -20.10 -9.38
CA GLU A 83 1.66 -20.11 -8.40
C GLU A 83 1.44 -21.02 -7.19
N ILE A 84 0.21 -21.39 -6.89
CA ILE A 84 -0.14 -22.24 -5.76
C ILE A 84 -1.20 -23.29 -6.14
N THR A 85 -1.01 -24.51 -5.66
CA THR A 85 -1.96 -25.63 -5.84
C THR A 85 -3.10 -25.59 -4.83
N GLU A 86 -2.85 -25.03 -3.65
CA GLU A 86 -3.83 -24.91 -2.57
C GLU A 86 -4.89 -23.85 -2.90
N SER A 87 -6.15 -24.11 -2.54
CA SER A 87 -7.24 -23.16 -2.78
C SER A 87 -7.15 -21.93 -1.89
N ILE A 88 -7.39 -20.76 -2.49
CA ILE A 88 -7.53 -19.48 -1.79
C ILE A 88 -9.01 -19.09 -1.76
N ASP A 89 -9.53 -18.94 -0.55
CA ASP A 89 -10.93 -18.63 -0.30
C ASP A 89 -11.15 -17.14 -0.06
N TYR A 90 -10.18 -16.49 0.59
CA TYR A 90 -10.26 -15.10 1.00
C TYR A 90 -9.06 -14.30 0.53
N ILE A 91 -9.31 -13.09 0.04
CA ILE A 91 -8.26 -12.12 -0.27
C ILE A 91 -8.60 -10.84 0.47
N LYS A 92 -7.80 -10.52 1.50
CA LYS A 92 -7.95 -9.28 2.27
C LYS A 92 -6.98 -8.23 1.74
N GLY A 93 -7.46 -7.00 1.54
CA GLY A 93 -6.63 -5.87 1.14
C GLY A 93 -6.48 -4.87 2.26
N LEU A 94 -5.24 -4.49 2.60
CA LEU A 94 -4.87 -3.29 3.33
C LEU A 94 -4.53 -2.20 2.31
N CYS A 95 -5.45 -1.28 2.05
CA CYS A 95 -5.24 -0.26 1.03
C CYS A 95 -5.89 1.09 1.40
N LEU A 96 -5.62 2.11 0.59
CA LEU A 96 -6.28 3.41 0.67
C LEU A 96 -7.31 3.51 -0.46
N PRO A 97 -8.62 3.41 -0.15
CA PRO A 97 -9.67 3.68 -1.12
C PRO A 97 -9.59 5.12 -1.64
N ARG A 98 -10.27 5.37 -2.76
CA ARG A 98 -10.49 6.74 -3.23
C ARG A 98 -11.27 7.54 -2.20
N VAL A 99 -10.98 8.83 -2.08
CA VAL A 99 -11.80 9.77 -1.32
C VAL A 99 -12.42 10.76 -2.30
N LEU A 100 -13.76 10.79 -2.40
CA LEU A 100 -14.49 11.60 -3.38
C LEU A 100 -13.91 11.48 -4.82
N GLY A 101 -13.57 10.26 -5.22
CA GLY A 101 -13.04 9.96 -6.55
C GLY A 101 -11.54 10.22 -6.75
N TYR A 102 -10.87 10.90 -5.82
CA TYR A 102 -9.41 11.07 -5.84
C TYR A 102 -8.69 9.85 -5.24
N VAL A 103 -7.63 9.38 -5.89
CA VAL A 103 -6.84 8.23 -5.44
C VAL A 103 -5.39 8.62 -5.16
N PHE A 104 -4.93 8.30 -3.96
CA PHE A 104 -3.50 8.29 -3.62
C PHE A 104 -3.21 7.06 -2.78
N ASN A 105 -2.63 6.05 -3.42
CA ASN A 105 -2.41 4.74 -2.82
C ASN A 105 -0.97 4.26 -3.08
N PRO A 106 0.01 4.71 -2.27
CA PRO A 106 1.44 4.47 -2.53
C PRO A 106 1.85 3.02 -2.29
N ILE A 107 1.21 2.34 -1.34
CA ILE A 107 1.39 0.91 -1.09
C ILE A 107 0.07 0.29 -0.63
N SER A 108 -0.28 -0.83 -1.26
CA SER A 108 -1.36 -1.72 -0.89
C SER A 108 -0.82 -3.11 -0.59
N ILE A 109 -1.39 -3.77 0.41
CA ILE A 109 -0.97 -5.10 0.84
C ILE A 109 -2.17 -6.03 0.69
N PHE A 110 -2.03 -7.09 -0.09
CA PHE A 110 -3.07 -8.11 -0.25
C PHE A 110 -2.61 -9.41 0.38
N VAL A 111 -3.38 -9.94 1.33
CA VAL A 111 -3.11 -11.23 1.97
C VAL A 111 -4.13 -12.25 1.50
N CYS A 112 -3.65 -13.36 0.98
CA CYS A 112 -4.44 -14.46 0.48
C CYS A 112 -4.47 -15.58 1.53
N TYR A 113 -5.67 -16.02 1.90
CA TYR A 113 -5.89 -17.05 2.91
C TYR A 113 -6.62 -18.25 2.31
N ASN A 114 -6.25 -19.44 2.78
CA ASN A 114 -6.98 -20.67 2.48
C ASN A 114 -8.29 -20.78 3.28
N LYS A 115 -9.07 -21.84 3.05
CA LYS A 115 -10.32 -22.14 3.77
C LYS A 115 -10.17 -22.18 5.30
N LYS A 116 -9.00 -22.62 5.78
CA LYS A 116 -8.64 -22.68 7.20
C LYS A 116 -8.19 -21.33 7.77
N LYS A 117 -8.33 -20.23 7.01
CA LYS A 117 -7.92 -18.86 7.38
C LYS A 117 -6.43 -18.74 7.67
N GLN A 118 -5.61 -19.59 7.08
CA GLN A 118 -4.15 -19.51 7.16
C GLN A 118 -3.65 -18.67 6.00
N ALA A 119 -2.80 -17.68 6.28
CA ALA A 119 -2.19 -16.84 5.26
C ALA A 119 -1.18 -17.67 4.45
N LYS A 120 -1.29 -17.64 3.12
CA LYS A 120 -0.44 -18.41 2.20
C LYS A 120 0.41 -17.53 1.31
N VAL A 121 -0.12 -16.38 0.92
CA VAL A 121 0.55 -15.42 0.05
C VAL A 121 0.28 -14.02 0.56
N ILE A 122 1.30 -13.16 0.51
CA ILE A 122 1.19 -11.72 0.69
C ILE A 122 1.72 -11.02 -0.56
N ILE A 123 1.01 -9.98 -1.00
CA ILE A 123 1.34 -9.21 -2.19
C ILE A 123 1.51 -7.76 -1.77
N PHE A 124 2.69 -7.21 -1.99
CA PHE A 124 2.97 -5.78 -1.79
C PHE A 124 2.87 -5.07 -3.15
N GLU A 125 1.76 -4.42 -3.40
CA GLU A 125 1.58 -3.55 -4.56
C GLU A 125 2.05 -2.13 -4.22
N VAL A 126 3.04 -1.65 -4.94
CA VAL A 126 3.60 -0.31 -4.79
C VAL A 126 3.27 0.52 -6.03
N SER A 127 2.85 1.76 -5.79
CA SER A 127 2.60 2.76 -6.83
C SER A 127 3.58 3.91 -6.67
N ASN A 128 4.05 4.48 -7.78
CA ASN A 128 4.85 5.70 -7.75
C ASN A 128 4.02 6.93 -8.17
N THR A 129 4.57 8.12 -7.93
CA THR A 129 3.97 9.40 -8.35
C THR A 129 3.91 9.57 -9.87
N PHE A 130 4.52 8.65 -10.61
CA PHE A 130 4.55 8.60 -12.05
C PHE A 130 3.47 7.71 -12.66
N ASN A 131 2.48 7.32 -11.85
CA ASN A 131 1.33 6.51 -12.24
C ASN A 131 1.72 5.10 -12.74
N GLU A 132 2.85 4.58 -12.27
CA GLU A 132 3.28 3.20 -12.49
C GLU A 132 2.98 2.38 -11.24
N ARG A 133 2.77 1.08 -11.44
CA ARG A 133 2.48 0.12 -10.37
C ARG A 133 3.30 -1.13 -10.56
N HIS A 134 3.68 -1.75 -9.45
CA HIS A 134 4.39 -3.02 -9.43
C HIS A 134 3.99 -3.81 -8.18
N ALA A 135 3.92 -5.13 -8.31
CA ALA A 135 3.50 -6.01 -7.23
C ALA A 135 4.56 -7.06 -6.93
N TYR A 136 4.97 -7.13 -5.68
CA TYR A 136 5.84 -8.16 -5.15
C TYR A 136 4.98 -9.28 -4.56
N PHE A 137 4.99 -10.44 -5.20
CA PHE A 137 4.25 -11.64 -4.77
C PHE A 137 5.16 -12.49 -3.89
N CYS A 138 4.79 -12.68 -2.63
CA CYS A 138 5.61 -13.39 -1.64
C CYS A 138 4.82 -14.56 -1.04
N TYR A 139 5.43 -15.73 -1.02
CA TYR A 139 4.90 -16.88 -0.28
C TYR A 139 5.08 -16.68 1.24
N ILE A 140 4.13 -17.20 2.02
CA ILE A 140 4.17 -17.16 3.48
C ILE A 140 4.43 -18.57 4.01
N ASN A 141 5.58 -18.72 4.64
CA ASN A 141 6.11 -19.92 5.27
C ASN A 141 6.02 -19.74 6.79
N LYS A 142 6.10 -20.83 7.58
CA LYS A 142 6.04 -20.74 9.07
C LYS A 142 7.13 -19.82 9.66
N ASN A 143 8.24 -19.63 8.95
CA ASN A 143 9.38 -18.82 9.37
C ASN A 143 9.44 -17.43 8.72
N SER A 144 8.46 -17.04 7.90
CA SER A 144 8.47 -15.76 7.18
C SER A 144 8.25 -14.57 8.12
N LYS A 145 9.32 -14.19 8.82
CA LYS A 145 9.37 -13.02 9.69
C LYS A 145 9.66 -11.76 8.88
N GLU A 146 10.48 -11.88 7.85
CA GLU A 146 10.94 -10.78 6.99
C GLU A 146 10.84 -11.22 5.53
N PHE A 147 10.35 -10.33 4.67
CA PHE A 147 10.34 -10.50 3.22
C PHE A 147 11.50 -9.69 2.64
N SER A 148 12.54 -10.38 2.19
CA SER A 148 13.71 -9.77 1.57
C SER A 148 13.61 -9.88 0.06
N MET A 149 13.74 -8.77 -0.66
CA MET A 149 13.58 -8.74 -2.11
C MET A 149 14.53 -7.76 -2.77
N LYS A 150 15.01 -8.08 -3.97
CA LYS A 150 15.76 -7.11 -4.78
C LYS A 150 14.82 -5.97 -5.18
N LYS A 151 15.27 -4.73 -5.07
CA LYS A 151 14.49 -3.56 -5.49
C LYS A 151 14.32 -3.60 -7.01
N ALA A 152 13.15 -4.02 -7.47
CA ALA A 152 12.82 -4.13 -8.90
C ALA A 152 12.01 -2.92 -9.41
N PHE A 153 11.53 -2.06 -8.51
CA PHE A 153 10.65 -0.95 -8.85
C PHE A 153 11.21 0.43 -8.49
N TYR A 154 10.94 1.40 -9.37
CA TYR A 154 11.30 2.81 -9.20
C TYR A 154 10.19 3.53 -8.42
N VAL A 155 10.31 3.53 -7.11
CA VAL A 155 9.28 4.08 -6.19
C VAL A 155 9.57 5.53 -5.79
N SER A 156 10.77 6.03 -6.03
CA SER A 156 11.20 7.38 -5.64
C SER A 156 12.15 7.94 -6.69
N PRO A 157 11.99 9.23 -7.09
CA PRO A 157 12.90 9.87 -8.04
C PRO A 157 14.34 9.98 -7.51
N PHE A 158 14.53 9.83 -6.20
CA PHE A 158 15.80 9.99 -5.50
C PHE A 158 16.58 8.69 -5.31
N PHE A 159 16.04 7.53 -5.70
CA PHE A 159 16.71 6.23 -5.53
C PHE A 159 16.73 5.40 -6.81
N LYS A 160 17.95 5.03 -7.26
CA LYS A 160 18.15 4.09 -8.37
C LYS A 160 17.46 2.74 -8.09
N VAL A 161 17.11 2.00 -9.14
CA VAL A 161 16.55 0.64 -9.03
C VAL A 161 17.68 -0.35 -8.73
N GLU A 162 18.27 -0.21 -7.56
CA GLU A 162 19.42 -0.99 -7.07
C GLU A 162 19.22 -1.28 -5.58
N GLY A 163 19.78 -2.37 -5.06
CA GLY A 163 19.71 -2.72 -3.64
C GLY A 163 18.58 -3.68 -3.29
N LYS A 164 18.22 -3.74 -2.00
CA LYS A 164 17.25 -4.69 -1.44
C LYS A 164 16.24 -3.98 -0.55
N TYR A 165 14.99 -4.43 -0.59
CA TYR A 165 14.00 -4.14 0.43
C TYR A 165 13.94 -5.28 1.44
N LYS A 166 13.83 -4.92 2.71
CA LYS A 166 13.45 -5.83 3.80
C LYS A 166 12.12 -5.34 4.36
N ILE A 167 11.08 -6.17 4.26
CA ILE A 167 9.74 -5.82 4.70
C ILE A 167 9.34 -6.72 5.86
N ASN A 168 9.00 -6.11 6.99
CA ASN A 168 8.38 -6.77 8.12
C ASN A 168 6.92 -6.33 8.19
N PHE A 169 6.01 -7.29 8.04
CA PHE A 169 4.59 -7.05 8.14
C PHE A 169 3.98 -7.93 9.22
N SER A 170 3.18 -7.32 10.10
CA SER A 170 2.33 -8.04 11.04
C SER A 170 0.96 -7.38 11.15
N ILE A 171 -0.06 -8.21 11.35
CA ILE A 171 -1.44 -7.81 11.52
C ILE A 171 -2.13 -8.79 12.45
N ASP A 172 -2.77 -8.25 13.47
CA ASP A 172 -3.64 -8.95 14.42
C ASP A 172 -4.94 -8.16 14.62
N ARG A 173 -5.80 -8.61 15.54
CA ARG A 173 -7.11 -7.98 15.78
C ARG A 173 -7.04 -6.54 16.31
N HIS A 174 -5.89 -6.11 16.81
CA HIS A 174 -5.68 -4.84 17.50
C HIS A 174 -4.73 -3.92 16.73
N LEU A 175 -3.72 -4.48 16.09
CA LEU A 175 -2.59 -3.74 15.54
C LEU A 175 -2.21 -4.23 14.15
N VAL A 176 -1.75 -3.27 13.34
CA VAL A 176 -1.00 -3.53 12.13
C VAL A 176 0.34 -2.81 12.20
N ASN A 177 1.40 -3.53 11.84
CA ASN A 177 2.74 -2.99 11.72
C ASN A 177 3.29 -3.33 10.34
N LEU A 178 3.73 -2.31 9.64
CA LEU A 178 4.50 -2.42 8.41
C LEU A 178 5.81 -1.69 8.65
N PHE A 179 6.93 -2.35 8.38
CA PHE A 179 8.25 -1.77 8.43
C PHE A 179 9.00 -2.15 7.16
N ILE A 180 9.58 -1.16 6.49
CA ILE A 180 10.29 -1.32 5.22
C ILE A 180 11.65 -0.69 5.40
N ILE A 181 12.71 -1.47 5.23
CA ILE A 181 14.08 -0.97 5.12
C ILE A 181 14.48 -1.07 3.66
N TYR A 182 15.10 -0.03 3.15
CA TYR A 182 15.82 -0.04 1.88
C TYR A 182 17.33 -0.03 2.15
N GLU A 183 18.01 -1.08 1.69
CA GLU A 183 19.45 -1.25 1.79
C GLU A 183 20.12 -1.11 0.42
N LEU A 184 21.16 -0.28 0.37
CA LEU A 184 22.04 -0.12 -0.79
C LEU A 184 23.47 -0.44 -0.37
N LYS A 185 24.16 -1.33 -1.08
CA LYS A 185 25.53 -1.78 -0.75
C LYS A 185 25.71 -2.18 0.72
N LYS A 186 24.74 -2.94 1.27
CA LYS A 186 24.67 -3.37 2.69
C LYS A 186 24.53 -2.23 3.72
N LYS A 187 24.30 -0.98 3.30
CA LYS A 187 23.98 0.14 4.19
C LYS A 187 22.50 0.45 4.12
N LYS A 188 21.89 0.74 5.27
CA LYS A 188 20.52 1.25 5.32
C LYS A 188 20.50 2.69 4.83
N VAL A 189 19.73 2.97 3.79
CA VAL A 189 19.65 4.30 3.18
C VAL A 189 18.28 4.95 3.36
N PHE A 190 17.26 4.15 3.65
CA PHE A 190 15.90 4.62 3.90
C PHE A 190 15.10 3.62 4.72
N GLU A 191 14.21 4.13 5.56
CA GLU A 191 13.26 3.37 6.35
C GLU A 191 11.87 4.01 6.26
N ALA A 192 10.84 3.18 6.09
CA ALA A 192 9.45 3.57 6.19
C ALA A 192 8.70 2.66 7.15
N SER A 193 7.77 3.21 7.90
CA SER A 193 6.96 2.44 8.83
C SER A 193 5.52 2.92 8.84
N PHE A 194 4.60 2.00 9.06
CA PHE A 194 3.23 2.29 9.44
C PHE A 194 2.86 1.46 10.66
N LYS A 195 2.38 2.12 11.71
CA LYS A 195 1.81 1.48 12.89
C LYS A 195 0.39 1.98 13.09
N GLY A 196 -0.58 1.08 13.01
CA GLY A 196 -2.00 1.41 13.10
C GLY A 196 -2.71 0.58 14.15
N ARG A 197 -3.71 1.20 14.80
CA ARG A 197 -4.64 0.53 15.71
C ARG A 197 -5.94 0.23 14.98
N ALA A 198 -6.49 -0.95 15.24
CA ALA A 198 -7.76 -1.39 14.70
C ALA A 198 -8.89 -0.50 15.22
N MET A 199 -9.82 -0.19 14.32
CA MET A 199 -11.03 0.58 14.55
C MET A 199 -12.15 -0.11 13.76
N ASN A 200 -13.31 -0.29 14.36
CA ASN A 200 -14.43 -0.90 13.67
C ASN A 200 -14.84 -0.07 12.45
N ILE A 201 -15.14 -0.74 11.34
CA ILE A 201 -15.71 -0.07 10.18
C ILE A 201 -17.22 0.15 10.40
N SER A 202 -17.64 1.41 10.35
CA SER A 202 -19.03 1.85 10.48
C SER A 202 -19.21 3.19 9.77
N GLU A 203 -20.45 3.55 9.41
CA GLU A 203 -20.74 4.83 8.74
C GLU A 203 -20.21 6.02 9.56
N ILE A 204 -20.42 5.99 10.88
CA ILE A 204 -19.95 7.03 11.80
C ILE A 204 -18.42 7.15 11.74
N ASN A 205 -17.71 6.02 11.77
CA ASN A 205 -16.25 6.03 11.75
C ASN A 205 -15.69 6.47 10.39
N LEU A 206 -16.31 6.03 9.30
CA LEU A 206 -15.98 6.48 7.94
C LEU A 206 -16.14 8.00 7.82
N PHE A 207 -17.28 8.55 8.25
CA PHE A 207 -17.53 9.98 8.22
C PHE A 207 -16.56 10.77 9.10
N LYS A 208 -16.28 10.31 10.32
CA LYS A 208 -15.28 10.91 11.22
C LYS A 208 -13.89 10.95 10.57
N ILE A 209 -13.48 9.84 9.94
CA ILE A 209 -12.20 9.79 9.21
C ILE A 209 -12.20 10.79 8.07
N PHE A 210 -13.26 10.86 7.28
CA PHE A 210 -13.36 11.83 6.19
C PHE A 210 -13.17 13.27 6.66
N LEU A 211 -13.92 13.70 7.69
CA LEU A 211 -13.80 15.06 8.23
C LEU A 211 -12.39 15.35 8.73
N LEU A 212 -11.81 14.44 9.52
CA LEU A 212 -10.43 14.60 10.02
C LEU A 212 -9.41 14.77 8.89
N ARG A 213 -9.61 14.12 7.74
CA ARG A 213 -8.71 14.24 6.58
C ARG A 213 -8.98 15.46 5.73
N LEU A 214 -10.24 15.85 5.56
CA LEU A 214 -10.61 17.04 4.80
C LEU A 214 -9.95 18.29 5.39
N PHE A 215 -10.09 18.51 6.69
CA PHE A 215 -9.48 19.66 7.37
C PHE A 215 -7.94 19.61 7.33
N GLN A 216 -7.35 18.42 7.44
CA GLN A 216 -5.90 18.25 7.32
C GLN A 216 -5.40 18.63 5.93
N ASN A 217 -6.08 18.17 4.87
CA ASN A 217 -5.71 18.47 3.49
C ASN A 217 -5.88 19.95 3.16
N LEU A 218 -6.99 20.59 3.55
CA LEU A 218 -7.19 22.03 3.32
C LEU A 218 -6.06 22.86 3.93
N LYS A 219 -5.65 22.55 5.17
CA LYS A 219 -4.52 23.23 5.84
C LYS A 219 -3.20 23.07 5.08
N VAL A 220 -2.90 21.85 4.63
CA VAL A 220 -1.65 21.55 3.90
C VAL A 220 -1.66 22.19 2.51
N THR A 221 -2.77 22.07 1.77
CA THR A 221 -2.94 22.64 0.44
C THR A 221 -2.78 24.15 0.46
N PHE A 222 -3.40 24.84 1.41
CA PHE A 222 -3.21 26.29 1.58
C PHE A 222 -1.74 26.65 1.83
N GLY A 223 -1.06 25.89 2.70
CA GLY A 223 0.37 26.07 2.95
C GLY A 223 1.25 25.81 1.71
N ILE A 224 0.90 24.82 0.89
CA ILE A 224 1.61 24.52 -0.37
C ILE A 224 1.41 25.65 -1.37
N TYR A 225 0.17 26.10 -1.62
CA TYR A 225 -0.08 27.20 -2.54
C TYR A 225 0.63 28.49 -2.10
N PHE A 226 0.64 28.77 -0.80
CA PHE A 226 1.38 29.91 -0.25
C PHE A 226 2.90 29.82 -0.49
N GLN A 227 3.50 28.65 -0.27
CA GLN A 227 4.93 28.44 -0.52
C GLN A 227 5.27 28.37 -2.02
N ALA A 228 4.40 27.77 -2.83
CA ALA A 228 4.56 27.71 -4.27
C ALA A 228 4.50 29.11 -4.89
N LEU A 229 3.58 29.97 -4.43
CA LEU A 229 3.55 31.39 -4.78
C LEU A 229 4.86 32.09 -4.40
N LYS A 230 5.36 31.85 -3.18
CA LYS A 230 6.64 32.42 -2.72
C LYS A 230 7.85 31.96 -3.53
N LEU A 231 7.87 30.70 -3.99
CA LEU A 231 8.93 30.15 -4.83
C LEU A 231 8.80 30.57 -6.30
N PHE A 232 7.57 30.72 -6.80
CA PHE A 232 7.29 31.27 -8.12
C PHE A 232 7.76 32.73 -8.21
N LEU A 233 7.46 33.54 -7.19
CA LEU A 233 8.03 34.89 -7.04
C LEU A 233 9.56 34.90 -6.96
N LYS A 234 10.22 33.76 -6.72
CA LYS A 234 11.68 33.59 -6.65
C LYS A 234 12.29 32.87 -7.87
N GLY A 235 11.51 32.61 -8.92
CA GLY A 235 12.02 32.15 -10.22
C GLY A 235 12.28 30.65 -10.37
N ALA A 236 11.64 29.77 -9.59
CA ALA A 236 11.86 28.33 -9.69
C ALA A 236 11.30 27.72 -11.00
N SER A 237 12.10 26.87 -11.69
CA SER A 237 11.71 26.17 -12.93
C SER A 237 11.51 24.65 -12.75
N TYR A 238 10.55 24.10 -13.49
CA TYR A 238 10.12 22.69 -13.43
C TYR A 238 10.95 21.81 -14.37
N LYS A 239 11.30 20.57 -13.95
CA LYS A 239 12.03 19.59 -14.76
C LYS A 239 11.26 18.28 -14.94
N SER A 240 11.33 17.71 -16.15
CA SER A 240 10.57 16.54 -16.59
C SER A 240 11.32 15.21 -16.48
N LYS A 241 10.55 14.13 -16.67
CA LYS A 241 10.65 12.77 -16.10
C LYS A 241 11.50 11.76 -16.92
N PRO A 242 12.07 10.70 -16.31
CA PRO A 242 12.65 9.53 -17.01
C PRO A 242 11.67 8.35 -17.29
N LEU A 243 12.08 7.44 -18.18
CA LEU A 243 11.26 6.37 -18.81
C LEU A 243 10.94 5.12 -17.95
N LYS A 244 9.90 4.39 -18.37
CA LYS A 244 9.09 3.38 -17.65
C LYS A 244 9.61 1.93 -17.74
N ASN A 245 9.35 1.10 -16.70
CA ASN A 245 9.62 -0.35 -16.69
C ASN A 245 8.40 -1.22 -17.12
N LYS A 246 8.65 -2.42 -17.70
CA LYS A 246 7.66 -3.22 -18.48
C LYS A 246 6.96 -4.38 -17.73
N LYS A 247 7.46 -4.90 -16.59
CA LYS A 247 6.86 -6.07 -15.87
C LYS A 247 6.09 -5.68 -14.59
N PHE A 248 4.91 -6.27 -14.36
CA PHE A 248 4.04 -5.94 -13.22
C PHE A 248 4.32 -6.78 -11.95
N PHE A 249 4.44 -8.11 -12.05
CA PHE A 249 4.71 -8.97 -10.90
C PHE A 249 6.20 -9.35 -10.80
N THR A 250 6.70 -9.43 -9.56
CA THR A 250 7.96 -10.10 -9.19
C THR A 250 7.67 -11.14 -8.13
N ILE A 251 8.07 -12.39 -8.37
CA ILE A 251 7.85 -13.53 -7.46
C ILE A 251 9.04 -13.63 -6.50
N ILE A 252 8.77 -13.85 -5.21
CA ILE A 252 9.77 -13.92 -4.14
C ILE A 252 9.51 -15.16 -3.27
N ASN A 253 10.58 -15.90 -2.97
CA ASN A 253 10.62 -17.08 -2.08
C ASN A 253 9.77 -18.28 -2.57
N LYS A 254 9.88 -18.64 -3.85
CA LYS A 254 9.21 -19.84 -4.38
C LYS A 254 9.84 -21.15 -3.88
N ASP A 255 11.14 -21.13 -3.57
CA ASP A 255 11.98 -22.32 -3.36
C ASP A 255 12.79 -22.28 -2.03
N GLU A 256 12.28 -21.61 -0.99
CA GLU A 256 12.76 -21.73 0.41
C GLU A 256 11.77 -22.51 1.27
#